data_AF-A0A1U7WZN8-F1
#
_entry.id   AF-A0A1U7WZN8-F1
#
_cell.length_a   1.000
_cell.length_b   1.000
_cell.length_c   1.000
_cell.angle_alpha   90.00
_cell.angle_beta   90.00
_cell.angle_gamma   90.00
#
_symmetry.space_group_name_H-M   'P 1'
#
loop_
_entity.id
_entity.type
_entity.pdbx_description
1 polymer ?
#
loop_
_entity_poly.entity_id
_entity_poly.type
_entity_poly.pdbx_seq_one_letter_code
_entity_poly.pdbx_strand_id
1 'polypeptide(L)'
;MVDDPLALQVWINLGPLLYHFADMYSQEDEMSIELSLEDVKRVALQYGFIFEKESTIETTYTTNSRSMMQNRYYAAFWTMRKKTSATL
;
A
#
# COMPACT_ATOMS: atom_id res chain seq x y z
N MET A 1 -7.48 -15.08 30.00
CA MET A 1 -7.73 -14.29 28.77
C MET A 1 -6.45 -13.49 28.55
N VAL A 2 -5.49 -14.06 27.83
CA VAL A 2 -4.21 -13.41 27.56
C VAL A 2 -4.43 -12.61 26.28
N ASP A 3 -4.24 -11.30 26.34
CA ASP A 3 -4.26 -10.44 25.15
C ASP A 3 -3.26 -10.99 24.13
N ASP A 4 -3.74 -11.40 22.95
CA ASP A 4 -2.86 -11.80 21.86
C ASP A 4 -2.12 -10.55 21.34
N PRO A 5 -0.79 -10.47 21.47
CA PRO A 5 -0.04 -9.30 21.01
C PRO A 5 -0.13 -9.10 19.49
N LEU A 6 -0.55 -10.11 18.71
CA LEU A 6 -0.78 -9.98 17.27
C LEU A 6 -2.12 -9.31 16.92
N ALA A 7 -3.09 -9.24 17.85
CA ALA A 7 -4.37 -8.54 17.67
C ALA A 7 -4.21 -7.02 17.45
N LEU A 8 -3.03 -6.49 17.77
CA LEU A 8 -2.72 -5.06 17.73
C LEU A 8 -2.09 -4.59 16.41
N GLN A 9 -1.78 -5.49 15.47
CA GLN A 9 -1.11 -5.09 14.22
C GLN A 9 -2.08 -4.39 13.27
N VAL A 10 -1.88 -3.08 13.11
CA VAL A 10 -2.59 -2.22 12.16
C VAL A 10 -1.63 -1.78 11.07
N TRP A 11 -2.05 -1.93 9.81
CA TRP A 11 -1.35 -1.38 8.65
C TRP A 11 -2.18 -0.23 8.06
N ILE A 12 -1.57 0.95 7.99
CA ILE A 12 -2.13 2.13 7.34
C ILE A 12 -1.32 2.41 6.08
N ASN A 13 -1.98 2.50 4.93
CA ASN A 13 -1.38 2.88 3.66
C ASN A 13 -2.02 4.15 3.12
N LEU A 14 -1.21 5.04 2.56
CA LEU A 14 -1.65 6.16 1.74
C LEU A 14 -0.60 6.45 0.68
N GLY A 15 -0.85 6.03 -0.56
CA GLY A 15 0.08 6.33 -1.65
C GLY A 15 -0.36 5.78 -3.00
N PRO A 16 0.23 6.28 -4.10
CA PRO A 16 0.12 5.66 -5.41
C PRO A 16 1.01 4.41 -5.51
N LEU A 17 0.83 3.64 -6.59
CA LEU A 17 1.75 2.57 -6.99
C LEU A 17 2.60 3.03 -8.19
N LEU A 18 3.52 3.96 -7.93
CA LEU A 18 4.52 4.37 -8.90
C LEU A 18 5.84 3.67 -8.54
N TYR A 19 6.09 2.52 -9.15
CA TYR A 19 7.26 1.70 -8.88
C TYR A 19 8.53 2.40 -9.34
N HIS A 20 9.47 2.59 -8.41
CA HIS A 20 10.68 3.39 -8.65
C HIS A 20 11.58 2.81 -9.74
N PHE A 21 11.67 1.48 -9.81
CA PHE A 21 12.58 0.74 -10.67
C PHE A 21 11.94 0.26 -11.98
N ALA A 22 10.70 0.67 -12.28
CA ALA A 22 9.97 0.15 -13.45
C ALA A 22 10.66 0.45 -14.80
N ASP A 23 11.40 1.56 -14.87
CA ASP A 23 12.10 1.99 -16.08
C ASP A 23 13.64 1.84 -15.97
N MET A 24 14.14 1.11 -14.96
CA MET A 24 15.58 0.90 -14.79
C MET A 24 16.06 -0.33 -15.57
N TYR A 25 16.78 -0.06 -16.67
CA TYR A 25 17.40 -1.07 -17.55
C TYR A 25 18.92 -1.21 -17.33
N SER A 26 19.46 -0.74 -16.21
CA SER A 26 20.92 -0.74 -15.96
C SER A 26 21.50 -2.14 -15.71
N GLN A 27 22.79 -2.30 -16.01
CA GLN A 27 23.55 -3.57 -15.97
C GLN A 27 23.65 -4.24 -14.59
N GLU A 28 23.23 -3.56 -13.53
CA GLU A 28 23.01 -4.16 -12.21
C GLU A 28 21.51 -4.48 -12.14
N ASP A 29 21.15 -5.76 -12.24
CA ASP A 29 19.77 -6.27 -12.26
C ASP A 29 18.99 -5.87 -10.97
N GLU A 30 18.59 -4.62 -10.86
CA GLU A 30 17.68 -4.15 -9.82
C GLU A 30 16.28 -4.68 -10.14
N MET A 31 15.95 -5.85 -9.60
CA MET A 31 14.68 -6.52 -9.81
C MET A 31 13.50 -5.64 -9.35
N SER A 32 12.57 -5.34 -10.26
CA SER A 32 11.31 -4.64 -10.00
C SER A 32 10.14 -5.63 -10.01
N ILE A 33 9.42 -5.77 -8.88
CA ILE A 33 8.17 -6.55 -8.81
C ILE A 33 6.98 -5.58 -8.77
N GLU A 34 6.41 -5.34 -9.94
CA GLU A 34 5.35 -4.34 -10.16
C GLU A 34 3.96 -4.97 -10.03
N LEU A 35 3.46 -5.03 -8.81
CA LEU A 35 2.13 -5.57 -8.53
C LEU A 35 1.03 -4.56 -8.88
N SER A 36 -0.10 -5.07 -9.39
CA SER A 36 -1.31 -4.27 -9.44
C SER A 36 -1.82 -3.98 -8.02
N LEU A 37 -2.63 -2.92 -7.87
CA LEU A 37 -3.29 -2.65 -6.59
C LEU A 37 -4.15 -3.84 -6.13
N GLU A 38 -4.79 -4.54 -7.06
CA GLU A 38 -5.57 -5.74 -6.75
C GLU A 38 -4.68 -6.85 -6.15
N ASP A 39 -3.51 -7.09 -6.73
CA ASP A 39 -2.59 -8.14 -6.27
C ASP A 39 -1.98 -7.81 -4.91
N VAL A 40 -1.60 -6.55 -4.66
CA VAL A 40 -1.14 -6.09 -3.33
C VAL A 40 -2.19 -6.41 -2.26
N LYS A 41 -3.45 -6.09 -2.54
CA LYS A 41 -4.56 -6.35 -1.62
C LYS A 41 -4.81 -7.84 -1.44
N ARG A 42 -4.76 -8.62 -2.52
CA ARG A 42 -4.95 -10.07 -2.48
C ARG A 42 -3.90 -10.75 -1.62
N VAL A 43 -2.62 -10.38 -1.77
CA VAL A 43 -1.52 -10.87 -0.94
C VAL A 43 -1.73 -10.50 0.54
N ALA A 44 -2.13 -9.26 0.82
CA ALA A 44 -2.42 -8.82 2.19
C ALA A 44 -3.53 -9.67 2.85
N LEU A 45 -4.63 -9.92 2.13
CA LEU A 45 -5.73 -10.76 2.60
C LEU A 45 -5.29 -12.21 2.85
N GLN A 46 -4.49 -12.78 1.95
CA GLN A 46 -3.91 -14.12 2.12
C GLN A 46 -2.96 -14.20 3.32
N TYR A 47 -2.26 -13.11 3.63
CA TYR A 47 -1.40 -13.00 4.81
C TYR A 47 -2.17 -12.84 6.13
N GLY A 48 -3.51 -12.76 6.06
CA GLY A 48 -4.38 -12.69 7.23
C GLY A 48 -4.76 -11.27 7.65
N PHE A 49 -4.49 -10.26 6.83
CA PHE A 49 -5.06 -8.92 7.05
C PHE A 49 -6.54 -8.86 6.65
N ILE A 50 -7.28 -7.97 7.28
CA ILE A 50 -8.65 -7.58 6.92
C ILE A 50 -8.72 -6.07 6.78
N PHE A 51 -9.46 -5.59 5.78
CA PHE A 51 -9.76 -4.17 5.66
C PHE A 51 -10.71 -3.71 6.77
N GLU A 52 -10.38 -2.57 7.37
CA GLU A 52 -11.30 -1.81 8.22
C GLU A 52 -11.82 -0.56 7.51
N LYS A 53 -10.97 0.06 6.67
CA LYS A 53 -11.32 1.22 5.84
C LYS A 53 -10.59 1.14 4.51
N GLU A 54 -11.24 1.63 3.47
CA GLU A 54 -10.68 1.72 2.13
C GLU A 54 -11.28 2.91 1.39
N SER A 55 -10.45 3.69 0.71
CA SER A 55 -10.89 4.76 -0.17
C SER A 55 -9.78 5.15 -1.16
N THR A 56 -10.14 5.95 -2.17
CA THR A 56 -9.16 6.61 -3.03
C THR A 56 -9.09 8.09 -2.64
N ILE A 57 -7.87 8.61 -2.46
CA ILE A 57 -7.61 10.00 -2.09
C ILE A 57 -6.84 10.67 -3.22
N GLU A 58 -7.40 11.74 -3.78
CA GLU A 58 -6.69 12.59 -4.72
C GLU A 58 -5.67 13.46 -3.97
N THR A 59 -4.40 13.40 -4.37
CA THR A 59 -3.31 14.14 -3.72
C THR A 59 -2.22 14.53 -4.71
N THR A 60 -1.24 15.30 -4.25
CA THR A 60 -0.05 15.71 -5.01
C THR A 60 1.21 15.41 -4.21
N TYR A 61 2.36 15.39 -4.88
CA TYR A 61 3.67 15.35 -4.23
C TYR A 61 4.54 16.45 -4.83
N THR A 62 5.13 17.29 -3.97
CA THR A 62 6.04 18.39 -4.33
C THR A 62 5.57 19.25 -5.52
N THR A 63 4.25 19.42 -5.67
CA THR A 63 3.68 20.13 -6.83
C THR A 63 3.73 21.64 -6.64
N ASN A 64 4.16 22.35 -7.69
CA ASN A 64 4.05 23.80 -7.75
C ASN A 64 2.63 24.20 -8.15
N SER A 65 1.85 24.77 -7.23
CA SER A 65 0.47 25.18 -7.46
C SER A 65 0.31 26.29 -8.51
N ARG A 66 1.38 27.00 -8.86
CA ARG A 66 1.38 28.03 -9.92
C ARG A 66 1.79 27.49 -11.29
N SER A 67 2.26 26.25 -11.36
CA SER A 67 2.67 25.63 -12.63
C SER A 67 1.44 25.28 -13.46
N MET A 68 1.56 25.46 -14.78
CA MET A 68 0.56 25.00 -15.76
C MET A 68 0.49 23.46 -15.82
N MET A 69 1.61 22.78 -15.55
CA MET A 69 1.68 21.32 -15.43
C MET A 69 1.70 20.93 -13.95
N GLN A 70 0.79 20.05 -13.54
CA GLN A 70 0.69 19.55 -12.17
C GLN A 70 0.47 18.04 -12.19
N ASN A 71 1.22 17.32 -11.36
CA ASN A 71 1.07 15.87 -11.20
C ASN A 71 0.09 15.60 -10.05
N ARG A 72 -0.97 14.86 -10.36
CA ARG A 72 -1.96 14.40 -9.38
C ARG A 72 -1.93 12.88 -9.29
N TYR A 73 -2.09 12.38 -8.09
CA TYR A 73 -2.14 10.96 -7.79
C TYR A 73 -3.50 10.62 -7.21
N TYR A 74 -4.07 9.52 -7.70
CA TYR A 74 -5.20 8.85 -7.05
C TYR A 74 -4.62 7.80 -6.11
N ALA A 75 -4.27 8.24 -4.90
CA ALA A 75 -3.62 7.41 -3.91
C ALA A 75 -4.62 6.42 -3.30
N ALA A 76 -4.21 5.17 -3.16
CA ALA A 76 -5.00 4.19 -2.45
C ALA A 76 -4.80 4.37 -0.94
N PHE A 77 -5.90 4.52 -0.22
CA PHE A 77 -5.91 4.60 1.24
C PHE A 77 -6.55 3.34 1.81
N TRP A 78 -5.91 2.77 2.83
CA TRP A 78 -6.56 1.76 3.65
C TRP A 78 -6.04 1.75 5.08
N THR A 79 -6.90 1.24 5.97
CA THR A 79 -6.47 0.66 7.24
C THR A 79 -6.81 -0.82 7.23
N MET A 80 -5.85 -1.65 7.61
CA MET A 80 -6.03 -3.09 7.77
C MET A 80 -5.62 -3.53 9.16
N ARG A 81 -6.27 -4.58 9.67
CA ARG A 81 -5.89 -5.27 10.91
C ARG A 81 -5.52 -6.71 10.64
N LYS A 82 -4.49 -7.23 11.29
CA LYS A 82 -4.15 -8.65 11.19
C LYS A 82 -5.10 -9.49 12.04
N LYS A 83 -5.66 -10.57 11.47
CA LYS A 83 -6.43 -11.55 12.25
C LYS A 83 -5.51 -12.23 13.25
N THR A 84 -5.92 -12.29 14.51
CA THR A 84 -5.38 -13.22 15.50
C THR A 84 -5.71 -14.64 15.06
N SER A 85 -4.70 -15.51 14.97
CA SER A 85 -4.96 -16.94 14.97
C SER A 85 -5.51 -17.31 16.34
N ALA A 86 -6.81 -17.59 16.42
CA ALA A 86 -7.37 -18.22 17.60
C ALA A 86 -6.63 -19.55 17.80
N THR A 87 -5.80 -19.64 18.83
CA THR A 87 -5.25 -20.92 19.28
C THR A 87 -6.44 -21.68 19.88
N LEU A 88 -6.82 -22.80 19.24
CA LEU A 88 -7.79 -23.74 19.80
C LEU A 88 -7.30 -24.32 21.12
#